data_AF-A0A955SVE0-F1
#
_entry.id   AF-A0A955SVE0-F1
#
_cell.length_a   1.000
_cell.length_b   1.000
_cell.length_c   1.000
_cell.angle_alpha   90.00
_cell.angle_beta   90.00
_cell.angle_gamma   90.00
#
_symmetry.space_group_name_H-M   'P 1'
#
loop_
_entity.id
_entity.type
_entity.pdbx_description
1 polymer ?
#
loop_
_entity_poly.entity_id
_entity_poly.type
_entity_poly.pdbx_seq_one_letter_code
_entity_poly.pdbx_strand_id
1 'polypeptide(L)'
;MDTGNCFDPYPLAKMARAKGLSAETVLGNIRVSRAATCHQIVSVVEEMILPLSEEPEGKIVLVLAIDSLFMDEDIPLFERRYLFDRILDGILQASESLGCLITYNRGLEQERGGRVWYGALAGRCRVRRGPFPAFETRVKSEGRLSLPEPSMSVIPTPGG
;
A
#
# COMPACT_ATOMS: atom_id res chain seq x y z
N MET A 1 -3.39 -6.84 1.94
CA MET A 1 -4.73 -7.04 1.38
C MET A 1 -4.64 -7.12 -0.14
N ASP A 2 -5.30 -8.11 -0.73
CA ASP A 2 -5.37 -8.33 -2.17
C ASP A 2 -6.82 -8.24 -2.66
N THR A 3 -7.15 -7.17 -3.39
CA THR A 3 -8.52 -6.93 -3.91
C THR A 3 -8.63 -7.28 -5.38
N GLY A 4 -7.52 -7.23 -6.12
CA GLY A 4 -7.47 -7.54 -7.55
C GLY A 4 -6.93 -8.93 -7.90
N ASN A 5 -6.82 -9.86 -6.93
CA ASN A 5 -6.18 -11.17 -7.11
C ASN A 5 -4.77 -11.06 -7.73
N CYS A 6 -4.00 -10.08 -7.27
CA CYS A 6 -2.69 -9.69 -7.79
C CYS A 6 -1.52 -10.32 -7.02
N PHE A 7 -1.74 -10.88 -5.83
CA PHE A 7 -0.65 -11.43 -5.03
C PHE A 7 -0.14 -12.75 -5.60
N ASP A 8 1.16 -12.82 -5.89
CA ASP A 8 1.87 -14.02 -6.33
C ASP A 8 3.08 -14.31 -5.42
N PRO A 9 3.11 -15.45 -4.70
CA PRO A 9 4.22 -15.82 -3.82
C PRO A 9 5.47 -16.30 -4.57
N TYR A 10 5.38 -16.72 -5.83
CA TYR A 10 6.51 -17.33 -6.55
C TYR A 10 7.69 -16.37 -6.79
N PRO A 11 7.47 -15.13 -7.27
CA PRO A 11 8.54 -14.14 -7.38
C PRO A 11 9.23 -13.87 -6.05
N LEU A 12 8.47 -13.79 -4.96
CA LEU A 12 9.01 -13.59 -3.61
C LEU A 12 9.86 -14.77 -3.15
N ALA A 13 9.39 -16.00 -3.32
CA ALA A 13 10.15 -17.21 -3.01
C ALA A 13 11.46 -17.29 -3.83
N LYS A 14 11.41 -16.94 -5.11
CA LYS A 14 12.59 -16.89 -5.99
C LYS A 14 13.58 -15.84 -5.51
N MET A 15 13.11 -14.66 -5.12
CA MET A 15 13.95 -13.59 -4.57
C MET A 15 14.57 -13.97 -3.23
N ALA A 16 13.82 -14.64 -2.34
CA ALA A 16 14.32 -15.13 -1.07
C ALA A 16 15.52 -16.08 -1.28
N ARG A 17 15.33 -17.09 -2.15
CA ARG A 17 16.40 -18.06 -2.48
C ARG A 17 17.62 -17.39 -3.10
N ALA A 18 17.42 -16.43 -4.02
CA ALA A 18 18.51 -15.68 -4.65
C ALA A 18 19.34 -14.86 -3.65
N LYS A 19 18.77 -14.54 -2.48
CA LYS A 19 19.44 -13.86 -1.37
C LYS A 19 19.97 -14.82 -0.29
N GLY A 20 19.92 -16.13 -0.52
CA GLY A 20 20.33 -17.15 0.47
C GLY A 20 19.36 -17.29 1.64
N LEU A 21 18.12 -16.78 1.53
CA LEU A 21 17.10 -16.86 2.57
C LEU A 21 16.18 -18.08 2.35
N SER A 22 15.61 -18.60 3.43
CA SER A 22 14.54 -19.60 3.35
C SER A 22 13.25 -18.96 2.81
N ALA A 23 12.74 -19.50 1.70
CA ALA A 23 11.46 -19.07 1.13
C ALA A 23 10.30 -19.33 2.10
N GLU A 24 10.34 -20.43 2.85
CA GLU A 24 9.32 -20.77 3.84
C GLU A 24 9.29 -19.73 4.97
N THR A 25 10.45 -19.36 5.51
CA THR A 25 10.55 -18.33 6.55
C THR A 25 10.06 -16.97 6.03
N VAL A 26 10.42 -16.59 4.81
CA VAL A 26 9.97 -15.31 4.22
C VAL A 26 8.46 -15.30 4.01
N LEU A 27 7.90 -16.33 3.38
CA LEU A 27 6.47 -16.39 3.09
C LEU A 27 5.64 -16.58 4.37
N GLY A 28 6.16 -17.28 5.38
CA GLY A 28 5.49 -17.46 6.67
C GLY A 28 5.30 -16.16 7.45
N ASN A 29 6.06 -15.11 7.13
CA ASN A 29 5.89 -13.77 7.68
C ASN A 29 4.91 -12.89 6.90
N ILE A 30 4.29 -13.42 5.82
CA ILE A 30 3.35 -12.67 4.99
C ILE A 30 1.93 -13.18 5.27
N ARG A 31 1.07 -12.28 5.75
CA ARG A 31 -0.38 -12.54 5.89
C ARG A 31 -1.12 -11.93 4.70
N VAL A 32 -1.95 -12.73 4.05
CA VAL A 32 -2.72 -12.31 2.87
C VAL A 32 -4.21 -12.39 3.18
N SER A 33 -4.84 -11.23 3.32
CA SER A 33 -6.30 -11.10 3.34
C SER A 33 -6.81 -10.77 1.94
N ARG A 34 -7.83 -11.49 1.48
CA ARG A 34 -8.52 -11.25 0.22
C ARG A 34 -9.92 -10.73 0.48
N ALA A 35 -10.33 -9.73 -0.28
CA ALA A 35 -11.72 -9.30 -0.34
C ALA A 35 -12.28 -9.65 -1.72
N ALA A 36 -13.54 -10.04 -1.79
CA ALA A 36 -14.26 -10.30 -3.02
C ALA A 36 -15.35 -9.25 -3.31
N THR A 37 -15.68 -8.39 -2.35
CA THR A 37 -16.62 -7.27 -2.51
C THR A 37 -16.08 -5.99 -1.86
N CYS A 38 -16.57 -4.82 -2.27
CA CYS A 38 -16.18 -3.56 -1.65
C CYS A 38 -16.57 -3.47 -0.16
N HIS A 39 -17.68 -4.10 0.26
CA HIS A 39 -18.06 -4.19 1.66
C HIS A 39 -17.05 -5.00 2.48
N GLN A 40 -16.55 -6.11 1.92
CA GLN A 40 -15.54 -6.92 2.60
C GLN A 40 -14.21 -6.17 2.76
N ILE A 41 -13.86 -5.26 1.84
CA ILE A 41 -12.67 -4.42 2.02
C ILE A 41 -12.79 -3.59 3.29
N VAL A 42 -13.96 -3.00 3.57
CA VAL A 42 -14.19 -2.22 4.80
C VAL A 42 -13.91 -3.08 6.03
N SER A 43 -14.48 -4.28 6.10
CA SER A 43 -14.19 -5.22 7.21
C SER A 43 -12.71 -5.55 7.34
N VAL A 44 -11.98 -5.74 6.23
CA VAL A 44 -10.52 -5.98 6.30
C VAL A 44 -9.78 -4.78 6.88
N VAL A 45 -10.18 -3.56 6.53
CA VAL A 45 -9.55 -2.35 7.07
C VAL A 45 -9.84 -2.23 8.56
N GLU A 46 -11.12 -2.32 8.94
CA GLU A 46 -11.58 -2.06 10.30
C GLU A 46 -11.19 -3.16 11.30
N GLU A 47 -11.24 -4.42 10.87
CA GLU A 47 -11.06 -5.57 11.77
C GLU A 47 -9.64 -6.15 11.73
N MET A 48 -8.83 -5.80 10.71
CA MET A 48 -7.45 -6.30 10.61
C MET A 48 -6.42 -5.20 10.51
N ILE A 49 -6.57 -4.22 9.63
CA ILE A 49 -5.51 -3.21 9.39
C ILE A 49 -5.45 -2.20 10.54
N LEU A 50 -6.58 -1.67 10.99
CA LEU A 50 -6.63 -0.73 12.11
C LEU A 50 -6.08 -1.35 13.42
N PRO A 51 -6.52 -2.56 13.86
CA PRO A 51 -5.93 -3.21 15.02
C PRO A 51 -4.44 -3.50 14.86
N LEU A 52 -3.97 -3.80 13.64
CA LEU A 52 -2.55 -4.02 13.38
C LEU A 52 -1.71 -2.76 13.66
N SER A 53 -2.30 -1.57 13.53
CA SER A 53 -1.62 -0.29 13.77
C SER A 53 -1.36 -0.01 15.25
N GLU A 54 -2.01 -0.76 16.14
CA GLU A 54 -1.81 -0.70 17.59
C GLU A 54 -0.72 -1.68 18.07
N GLU A 55 -0.27 -2.59 17.21
CA GLU A 55 0.78 -3.56 17.54
C GLU A 55 2.19 -2.97 17.41
N PRO A 56 3.22 -3.56 18.08
CA PRO A 56 4.59 -3.06 18.03
C PRO A 56 5.14 -2.88 16.59
N GLU A 57 6.03 -1.89 16.45
CA GLU A 57 6.61 -1.42 15.19
C GLU A 57 7.19 -2.54 14.29
N GLY A 58 7.22 -2.28 12.97
CA GLY A 58 7.93 -3.11 11.99
C GLY A 58 7.04 -3.84 10.98
N LYS A 59 5.73 -3.56 10.94
CA LYS A 59 4.79 -4.15 9.98
C LYS A 59 4.53 -3.23 8.80
N ILE A 60 4.31 -3.85 7.64
CA ILE A 60 3.97 -3.17 6.39
C ILE A 60 2.66 -3.73 5.87
N VAL A 61 1.74 -2.83 5.51
CA VAL A 61 0.48 -3.16 4.86
C VAL A 61 0.59 -2.84 3.37
N LEU A 62 0.39 -3.86 2.55
CA LEU A 62 0.29 -3.72 1.10
C LEU A 62 -1.17 -3.89 0.67
N VAL A 63 -1.76 -2.88 0.05
CA VAL A 63 -3.11 -2.90 -0.52
C VAL A 63 -2.98 -2.97 -2.04
N LEU A 64 -3.34 -4.11 -2.63
CA LEU A 64 -3.14 -4.37 -4.06
C LEU A 64 -4.43 -4.14 -4.85
N ALA A 65 -4.41 -3.17 -5.78
CA ALA A 65 -5.51 -2.80 -6.69
C ALA A 65 -6.77 -2.33 -5.95
N ILE A 66 -6.63 -1.33 -5.08
CA ILE A 66 -7.68 -0.83 -4.16
C ILE A 66 -9.01 -0.50 -4.83
N ASP A 67 -8.96 -0.08 -6.09
CA ASP A 67 -10.09 0.32 -6.95
C ASP A 67 -10.84 -0.86 -7.58
N SER A 68 -10.21 -2.04 -7.69
CA SER A 68 -10.72 -3.16 -8.49
C SER A 68 -12.15 -3.59 -8.17
N LEU A 69 -12.55 -3.56 -6.88
CA LEU A 69 -13.89 -3.95 -6.43
C LEU A 69 -14.89 -2.79 -6.37
N PHE A 70 -14.44 -1.56 -6.67
CA PHE A 70 -15.30 -0.37 -6.77
C PHE A 70 -15.73 -0.07 -8.20
N MET A 71 -15.23 -0.81 -9.17
CA MET A 71 -15.62 -0.67 -10.57
C MET A 71 -16.91 -1.44 -10.91
N ASP A 72 -17.45 -2.21 -9.97
CA ASP A 72 -18.71 -2.92 -10.13
C ASP A 72 -19.89 -1.95 -10.24
N GLU A 73 -20.67 -2.05 -11.32
CA GLU A 73 -21.81 -1.18 -11.61
C GLU A 73 -23.08 -1.58 -10.85
N ASP A 74 -23.12 -2.78 -10.27
CA ASP A 74 -24.27 -3.29 -9.51
C ASP A 74 -24.48 -2.57 -8.17
N ILE A 75 -23.50 -1.76 -7.75
CA ILE A 75 -23.53 -0.99 -6.51
C ILE A 75 -23.76 0.50 -6.82
N PRO A 76 -24.76 1.15 -6.21
CA PRO A 76 -25.01 2.58 -6.40
C PRO A 76 -23.77 3.44 -6.18
N LEU A 77 -23.57 4.45 -7.02
CA LEU A 77 -22.38 5.31 -6.97
C LEU A 77 -22.18 5.96 -5.59
N PHE A 78 -23.26 6.38 -4.93
CA PHE A 78 -23.16 7.01 -3.60
C PHE A 78 -22.62 6.02 -2.55
N GLU A 79 -23.04 4.76 -2.63
CA GLU A 79 -22.61 3.70 -1.71
C GLU A 79 -21.16 3.33 -1.98
N ARG A 80 -20.77 3.18 -3.25
CA ARG A 80 -19.37 2.95 -3.62
C ARG A 80 -18.45 4.05 -3.11
N ARG A 81 -18.83 5.31 -3.28
CA ARG A 81 -18.07 6.46 -2.78
C ARG A 81 -17.95 6.43 -1.25
N TYR A 82 -19.07 6.23 -0.56
CA TYR A 82 -19.08 6.13 0.90
C TYR A 82 -18.17 5.02 1.42
N LEU A 83 -18.21 3.83 0.82
CA LEU A 83 -17.35 2.71 1.21
C LEU A 83 -15.88 3.00 0.89
N PHE A 84 -15.60 3.60 -0.27
CA PHE A 84 -14.24 3.96 -0.68
C PHE A 84 -13.61 4.99 0.26
N ASP A 85 -14.35 6.04 0.62
CA ASP A 85 -13.91 7.06 1.55
C ASP A 85 -13.59 6.45 2.93
N ARG A 86 -14.47 5.58 3.45
CA ARG A 86 -14.21 4.86 4.71
C ARG A 86 -12.92 4.04 4.70
N ILE A 87 -12.62 3.39 3.59
CA ILE A 87 -11.40 2.59 3.44
C ILE A 87 -10.17 3.48 3.39
N LEU A 88 -10.24 4.59 2.66
CA LEU A 88 -9.14 5.55 2.61
C LEU A 88 -8.87 6.15 3.98
N ASP A 89 -9.91 6.54 4.71
CA ASP A 89 -9.79 7.09 6.06
C ASP A 89 -9.14 6.07 7.02
N GLY A 90 -9.60 4.82 7.00
CA GLY A 90 -9.01 3.77 7.85
C GLY A 90 -7.56 3.43 7.48
N ILE A 91 -7.21 3.42 6.19
CA ILE A 91 -5.81 3.20 5.77
C ILE A 91 -4.93 4.40 6.12
N LEU A 92 -5.45 5.62 5.99
CA LEU A 92 -4.74 6.85 6.36
C LEU A 92 -4.45 6.86 7.86
N GLN A 93 -5.44 6.55 8.69
CA GLN A 93 -5.27 6.39 10.13
C GLN A 93 -4.21 5.32 10.44
N ALA A 94 -4.30 4.14 9.82
CA ALA A 94 -3.31 3.08 10.04
C ALA A 94 -1.89 3.50 9.60
N SER A 95 -1.77 4.36 8.58
CA SER A 95 -0.48 4.80 8.04
C SER A 95 0.31 5.73 8.98
N GLU A 96 -0.32 6.23 10.04
CA GLU A 96 0.38 7.00 11.08
C GLU A 96 1.37 6.13 11.87
N SER A 97 1.09 4.82 11.97
CA SER A 97 1.90 3.87 12.74
C SER A 97 2.46 2.72 11.89
N LEU A 98 1.90 2.49 10.70
CA LEU A 98 2.30 1.41 9.78
C LEU A 98 2.85 1.96 8.46
N GLY A 99 3.84 1.25 7.90
CA GLY A 99 4.19 1.46 6.51
C GLY A 99 3.05 0.97 5.59
N CYS A 100 2.37 1.89 4.91
CA CYS A 100 1.29 1.55 3.98
C CYS A 100 1.69 1.80 2.52
N LEU A 101 1.57 0.78 1.66
CA LEU A 101 1.71 0.90 0.22
C LEU A 101 0.41 0.48 -0.46
N ILE A 102 -0.13 1.36 -1.31
CA ILE A 102 -1.36 1.11 -2.06
C ILE A 102 -1.01 0.99 -3.54
N THR A 103 -1.72 0.12 -4.26
CA THR A 103 -1.70 0.10 -5.72
C THR A 103 -3.12 0.21 -6.23
N TYR A 104 -3.27 0.76 -7.44
CA TYR A 104 -4.52 0.82 -8.17
C TYR A 104 -4.31 0.17 -9.53
N ASN A 105 -5.38 -0.25 -10.20
CA ASN A 105 -5.30 -0.89 -11.49
C ASN A 105 -4.91 0.14 -12.57
N ARG A 106 -3.90 -0.17 -13.39
CA ARG A 106 -3.25 0.79 -14.32
C ARG A 106 -4.06 1.15 -15.58
N GLY A 107 -5.36 0.89 -15.59
CA GLY A 107 -6.22 1.32 -16.70
C GLY A 107 -6.22 2.84 -16.93
N LEU A 108 -5.67 3.63 -16.00
CA LEU A 108 -5.76 5.08 -16.01
C LEU A 108 -4.50 5.86 -16.42
N GLU A 109 -3.30 5.27 -16.59
CA GLU A 109 -2.17 6.01 -17.20
C GLU A 109 -0.98 5.08 -17.53
N GLN A 110 -0.91 4.61 -18.78
CA GLN A 110 0.40 4.31 -19.37
C GLN A 110 1.03 5.64 -19.81
N GLU A 111 1.97 6.18 -19.02
CA GLU A 111 2.96 7.07 -19.61
C GLU A 111 3.73 6.30 -20.69
N ARG A 112 3.84 6.88 -21.89
CA ARG A 112 4.50 6.37 -23.10
C ARG A 112 6.03 6.08 -22.98
N GLY A 113 6.54 5.74 -21.80
CA GLY A 113 7.97 5.57 -21.55
C GLY A 113 8.39 4.36 -20.72
N GLY A 114 7.50 3.39 -20.46
CA GLY A 114 7.85 2.12 -19.79
C GLY A 114 8.23 2.26 -18.30
N ARG A 115 7.95 3.41 -17.67
CA ARG A 115 8.22 3.67 -16.24
C ARG A 115 7.02 3.26 -15.39
N VAL A 116 7.28 2.54 -14.30
CA VAL A 116 6.26 2.08 -13.34
C VAL A 116 6.27 2.96 -12.10
N TRP A 117 5.13 3.58 -11.82
CA TRP A 117 4.87 4.31 -10.57
C TRP A 117 3.80 3.57 -9.77
N TYR A 118 3.94 3.58 -8.46
CA TYR A 118 2.99 3.11 -7.45
C TYR A 118 2.40 4.36 -6.77
N GLY A 119 1.09 4.42 -6.56
CA GLY A 119 0.48 5.53 -5.82
C GLY A 119 0.58 5.28 -4.32
N ALA A 120 1.29 6.13 -3.59
CA ALA A 120 1.24 6.17 -2.13
C ALA A 120 0.44 7.40 -1.67
N LEU A 121 -0.06 7.38 -0.44
CA LEU A 121 -0.79 8.52 0.15
C LEU A 121 0.05 9.81 0.13
N ALA A 122 1.38 9.70 0.27
CA ALA A 122 2.33 10.81 0.20
C ALA A 122 2.74 11.22 -1.24
N GLY A 123 2.18 10.60 -2.29
CA GLY A 123 2.52 10.90 -3.69
C GLY A 123 2.87 9.68 -4.54
N ARG A 124 3.57 9.87 -5.66
CA ARG A 124 3.94 8.77 -6.56
C ARG A 124 5.26 8.13 -6.12
N CYS A 125 5.23 6.89 -5.68
CA CYS A 125 6.42 6.10 -5.35
C CYS A 125 6.91 5.32 -6.57
N ARG A 126 8.22 5.33 -6.83
CA ARG A 126 8.85 4.45 -7.82
C ARG A 126 9.88 3.57 -7.14
N VAL A 127 9.91 2.29 -7.50
CA VAL A 127 11.04 1.42 -7.14
C VAL A 127 12.25 1.82 -8.00
N ARG A 128 13.29 2.34 -7.35
CA ARG A 128 14.61 2.52 -7.94
C ARG A 128 15.33 1.17 -7.92
N ARG A 129 15.73 0.66 -9.09
CA ARG A 129 16.57 -0.54 -9.17
C ARG A 129 17.95 -0.23 -8.57
N GLY A 130 18.30 -0.94 -7.51
CA GLY A 130 19.59 -0.93 -6.83
C GLY A 130 19.78 -2.25 -6.06
N PRO A 131 20.90 -2.45 -5.34
CA PRO A 131 21.13 -3.66 -4.55
C PRO A 131 20.06 -3.89 -3.47
N PHE A 132 19.35 -2.84 -3.06
CA PHE A 132 18.16 -2.88 -2.23
C PHE A 132 16.97 -2.20 -2.93
N PRO A 133 15.73 -2.66 -2.72
CA PRO A 133 14.54 -1.93 -3.17
C PRO A 133 14.52 -0.56 -2.48
N ALA A 134 14.78 0.50 -3.22
CA ALA A 134 14.65 1.87 -2.75
C ALA A 134 13.42 2.49 -3.40
N PHE A 135 12.61 3.21 -2.62
CA PHE A 135 11.42 3.88 -3.12
C PHE A 135 11.71 5.37 -3.26
N GLU A 136 11.45 5.92 -4.45
CA GLU A 136 11.52 7.36 -4.71
C GLU A 136 10.09 7.90 -4.73
N THR A 137 9.75 8.68 -3.71
CA THR A 137 8.44 9.33 -3.59
C THR A 137 8.51 10.72 -4.20
N ARG A 138 7.73 10.94 -5.26
CA ARG A 138 7.38 12.29 -5.72
C ARG A 138 6.09 12.72 -5.06
N VAL A 139 6.21 13.56 -4.04
CA VAL A 139 5.10 14.29 -3.45
C VAL A 139 4.53 15.21 -4.54
N LYS A 140 3.21 15.20 -4.74
CA LYS A 140 2.57 16.24 -5.55
C LYS A 140 2.81 17.56 -4.80
N SER A 141 3.53 18.50 -5.40
CA SER A 141 3.47 19.90 -4.96
C SER A 141 2.02 20.34 -5.15
N GLU A 142 1.18 20.21 -4.14
CA GLU A 142 -0.22 20.57 -4.23
C GLU A 142 -0.37 22.07 -4.28
N GLY A 143 -1.13 22.54 -5.28
CA GLY A 143 -1.98 23.70 -5.07
C GLY A 143 -2.88 23.41 -3.87
N ARG A 144 -2.42 23.86 -2.70
CA ARG A 144 -3.19 24.25 -1.50
C ARG A 144 -4.34 23.32 -1.10
N LEU A 145 -4.01 22.21 -0.44
CA LEU A 145 -4.76 21.72 0.72
C LEU A 145 -3.76 21.53 1.87
N SER A 146 -3.76 22.49 2.79
CA SER A 146 -2.88 22.52 3.95
C SER A 146 -3.38 21.54 5.01
N LEU A 147 -2.68 20.41 5.17
CA LEU A 147 -2.69 19.62 6.40
C LEU A 147 -1.45 19.97 7.24
N PRO A 148 -1.53 19.93 8.58
CA PRO A 148 -0.48 20.42 9.45
C PRO A 148 0.80 19.58 9.34
N GLU A 149 1.94 20.25 9.20
CA GLU A 149 3.27 19.66 9.11
C GLU A 149 3.59 18.82 10.37
N PRO A 150 3.96 17.53 10.25
CA PRO A 150 4.47 16.76 11.37
C PRO A 150 5.88 17.25 11.73
N SER A 151 6.10 17.56 13.00
CA SER A 151 7.40 18.00 13.53
C SER A 151 8.45 16.89 13.35
N MET A 152 9.29 17.01 12.32
CA MET A 152 10.48 16.19 12.13
C MET A 152 11.48 16.42 13.28
N SER A 153 11.61 15.45 14.18
CA SER A 153 12.84 15.30 14.96
C SER A 153 13.86 14.57 14.10
N VAL A 154 14.92 15.28 13.74
CA VAL A 154 16.06 14.75 12.97
C VAL A 154 16.88 13.86 13.90
N ILE A 155 16.89 12.55 13.63
CA ILE A 155 17.85 11.62 14.24
C ILE A 155 19.21 11.86 13.56
N PRO A 156 20.28 12.21 14.29
CA PRO A 156 21.60 12.44 13.70
C PRO A 156 22.25 11.12 13.26
N THR A 157 22.73 11.08 12.03
CA THR A 157 23.61 10.01 11.51
C THR A 157 24.98 10.04 12.22
N PRO A 158 25.56 8.90 12.63
CA PRO A 158 26.92 8.85 13.15
C PRO A 158 27.93 9.11 12.01
N GLY A 159 28.91 9.96 12.30
CA GLY A 159 29.82 10.55 11.33
C GLY A 159 30.83 9.61 10.66
N GLY A 160 31.44 10.16 9.60
CA GLY A 160 32.72 9.79 9.02
C GLY A 160 33.56 11.04 8.83
#